data_AF-A0A536RJA0-F1
#
_entry.id   AF-A0A536RJA0-F1
#
_cell.length_a   1.000
_cell.length_b   1.000
_cell.length_c   1.000
_cell.angle_alpha   90.00
_cell.angle_beta   90.00
_cell.angle_gamma   90.00
#
_symmetry.space_group_name_H-M   'P 1'
#
loop_
_entity.id
_entity.type
_entity.pdbx_description
1 polymer ?
#
loop_
_entity_poly.entity_id
_entity_poly.type
_entity_poly.pdbx_seq_one_letter_code
_entity_poly.pdbx_strand_id
1 'polypeptide(L)'
;MRALGALICVGLVTAGCAGTHGVLPPGNGDKLYEAVSTQGSQIVTVIDSRSHATERRLPLGVPSRDWSHLYSISGSSLTDTDPQTGATLSTMVIPSGYQLPPATISGVPGGTSPDGRWLVAEAFDTASGTHMLLIDTTTSRVAHRIDLAGHFRFDAISNDGNRLYLIQLLNGKEYYVRLYDVQTGGLTDNIVVDKSNGEQSMTGVRLSGVASPDGHWLFSMYVREDGGPFVHALSLDGPFAFCLDLPGHGYLSDPAEKQWSLVMNRNGTRVYAVNGATGTIAEIDISNQYQPQVTRTVKIATAGSAGAGSGGSVISLDGKTLVTATGSGIVWVDTAHLTAGTRSLTDWHVSSLGLNPAGRTLYAVRDSGAIAEIAMSSGEVTAKFDPAEGQPLALMRVAAT
;
A
#
# COMPACT_ATOMS: atom_id res chain seq x y z
N MET A 1 -6.65 -88.27 27.89
CA MET A 1 -8.00 -87.89 28.39
C MET A 1 -7.99 -86.42 28.72
N ARG A 2 -9.09 -85.73 28.38
CA ARG A 2 -9.35 -84.28 28.40
C ARG A 2 -8.91 -83.57 29.68
N ALA A 3 -8.41 -82.33 29.56
CA ALA A 3 -9.03 -81.15 30.18
C ALA A 3 -8.40 -79.84 29.66
N LEU A 4 -9.26 -78.93 29.19
CA LEU A 4 -9.01 -77.53 28.87
C LEU A 4 -8.66 -76.73 30.13
N GLY A 5 -7.85 -75.70 29.97
CA GLY A 5 -7.74 -74.58 30.90
C GLY A 5 -7.35 -73.31 30.15
N ALA A 6 -8.34 -72.51 29.78
CA ALA A 6 -8.17 -71.21 29.13
C ALA A 6 -7.67 -70.18 30.15
N LEU A 7 -6.61 -69.44 29.82
CA LEU A 7 -6.21 -68.23 30.53
C LEU A 7 -6.23 -67.05 29.56
N ILE A 8 -7.14 -66.13 29.84
CA ILE A 8 -7.37 -64.87 29.17
C ILE A 8 -6.30 -63.90 29.70
N CYS A 9 -5.38 -63.46 28.84
CA CYS A 9 -4.50 -62.33 29.13
C CYS A 9 -5.07 -61.08 28.44
N VAL A 10 -5.58 -60.17 29.27
CA VAL A 10 -6.07 -58.84 28.90
C VAL A 10 -4.87 -57.99 28.45
N GLY A 11 -4.84 -57.60 27.18
CA GLY A 11 -3.90 -56.61 26.67
C GLY A 11 -4.37 -55.19 27.01
N LEU A 12 -3.58 -54.46 27.81
CA LEU A 12 -3.73 -53.02 27.97
C LEU A 12 -3.32 -52.33 26.66
N VAL A 13 -4.30 -51.79 25.94
CA VAL A 13 -4.07 -50.84 24.84
C VAL A 13 -3.98 -49.44 25.47
N THR A 14 -2.77 -48.88 25.54
CA THR A 14 -2.57 -47.48 25.85
C THR A 14 -3.05 -46.65 24.66
N ALA A 15 -4.23 -46.03 24.79
CA ALA A 15 -4.73 -45.04 23.85
C ALA A 15 -3.86 -43.78 23.97
N GLY A 16 -2.89 -43.64 23.06
CA GLY A 16 -2.24 -42.36 22.81
C GLY A 16 -3.24 -41.44 22.12
N CYS A 17 -3.60 -40.33 22.77
CA CYS A 17 -4.33 -39.24 22.13
C CYS A 17 -3.40 -38.59 21.09
N ALA A 18 -3.36 -39.17 19.89
CA ALA A 18 -2.91 -38.45 18.72
C ALA A 18 -3.94 -37.34 18.48
N GLY A 19 -3.52 -36.08 18.66
CA GLY A 19 -4.32 -34.93 18.29
C GLY A 19 -4.75 -35.10 16.84
N THR A 20 -6.06 -35.24 16.63
CA THR A 20 -6.63 -35.18 15.30
C THR A 20 -6.35 -33.77 14.77
N HIS A 21 -5.30 -33.63 13.95
CA HIS A 21 -5.22 -32.54 12.99
C HIS A 21 -6.50 -32.65 12.18
N GLY A 22 -7.47 -31.77 12.47
CA GLY A 22 -8.65 -31.64 11.65
C GLY A 22 -8.17 -31.39 10.24
N VAL A 23 -8.39 -32.36 9.36
CA VAL A 23 -8.23 -32.17 7.92
C VAL A 23 -9.25 -31.10 7.56
N LEU A 24 -8.78 -29.86 7.46
CA LEU A 24 -9.59 -28.74 7.03
C LEU A 24 -10.23 -29.10 5.67
N PRO A 25 -11.52 -28.82 5.46
CA PRO A 25 -12.20 -29.09 4.19
C PRO A 25 -11.43 -28.49 3.00
N PRO A 26 -11.57 -29.02 1.78
CA PRO A 26 -10.98 -28.43 0.58
C PRO A 26 -11.67 -27.10 0.29
N GLY A 27 -11.08 -26.04 0.82
CA GLY A 27 -11.31 -24.65 0.46
C GLY A 27 -9.93 -24.01 0.46
N ASN A 28 -9.63 -23.23 -0.57
CA ASN A 28 -8.34 -22.60 -0.64
C ASN A 28 -8.37 -21.32 0.23
N GLY A 29 -7.40 -21.15 1.14
CA GLY A 29 -7.28 -19.96 1.98
C GLY A 29 -6.71 -18.79 1.19
N ASP A 30 -7.08 -17.55 1.54
CA ASP A 30 -6.52 -16.38 0.86
C ASP A 30 -5.00 -16.31 1.09
N LYS A 31 -4.26 -15.78 0.12
CA LYS A 31 -2.83 -15.46 0.26
C LYS A 31 -2.67 -13.99 0.64
N LEU A 32 -2.03 -13.75 1.78
CA LEU A 32 -1.73 -12.42 2.29
C LEU A 32 -0.28 -12.09 1.94
N TYR A 33 -0.07 -11.06 1.12
CA TYR A 33 1.25 -10.55 0.76
C TYR A 33 1.58 -9.37 1.68
N GLU A 34 2.35 -9.62 2.72
CA GLU A 34 2.67 -8.63 3.74
C GLU A 34 4.15 -8.21 3.66
N ALA A 35 4.38 -6.92 3.46
CA ALA A 35 5.71 -6.34 3.61
C ALA A 35 6.03 -6.22 5.10
N VAL A 36 7.17 -6.76 5.51
CA VAL A 36 7.64 -6.75 6.90
C VAL A 36 9.10 -6.33 6.98
N SER A 37 9.47 -5.70 8.08
CA SER A 37 10.84 -5.41 8.47
C SER A 37 11.33 -6.42 9.51
N THR A 38 12.49 -6.99 9.26
CA THR A 38 13.19 -7.96 10.12
C THR A 38 14.50 -7.36 10.63
N GLN A 39 15.24 -8.05 11.51
CA GLN A 39 16.48 -7.54 12.12
C GLN A 39 17.61 -7.17 11.14
N GLY A 40 17.48 -7.44 9.84
CA GLY A 40 18.48 -7.02 8.84
C GLY A 40 17.98 -6.83 7.42
N SER A 41 16.67 -6.93 7.17
CA SER A 41 16.12 -6.80 5.82
C SER A 41 14.63 -6.48 5.84
N GLN A 42 14.12 -5.93 4.75
CA GLN A 42 12.70 -5.86 4.47
C GLN A 42 12.35 -6.86 3.37
N ILE A 43 11.26 -7.59 3.56
CA ILE A 43 10.82 -8.67 2.67
C ILE A 43 9.30 -8.63 2.51
N VAL A 44 8.78 -9.35 1.52
CA VAL A 44 7.35 -9.68 1.43
C VAL A 44 7.16 -11.12 1.87
N THR A 45 6.31 -11.35 2.86
CA THR A 45 5.90 -12.69 3.27
C THR A 45 4.57 -13.03 2.62
N VAL A 46 4.41 -14.29 2.22
CA VAL A 46 3.15 -14.80 1.68
C VAL A 46 2.57 -15.79 2.67
N ILE A 47 1.50 -15.39 3.34
CA ILE A 47 0.87 -16.13 4.41
C ILE A 47 -0.43 -16.76 3.88
N ASP A 48 -0.65 -18.04 4.15
CA ASP A 48 -1.90 -18.73 3.84
C ASP A 48 -2.89 -18.54 4.99
N SER A 49 -4.03 -17.91 4.71
CA SER A 49 -5.01 -17.58 5.75
C SER A 49 -5.66 -18.81 6.39
N ARG A 50 -5.64 -19.97 5.72
CA ARG A 50 -6.25 -21.19 6.26
C ARG A 50 -5.33 -21.93 7.24
N SER A 51 -4.06 -22.04 6.91
CA SER A 51 -3.05 -22.70 7.74
C SER A 51 -2.34 -21.76 8.70
N HIS A 52 -2.50 -20.44 8.49
CA HIS A 52 -1.78 -19.36 9.15
C HIS A 52 -0.24 -19.44 8.99
N ALA A 53 0.24 -20.28 8.07
CA ALA A 53 1.66 -20.49 7.85
C ALA A 53 2.18 -19.56 6.75
N THR A 54 3.40 -19.05 6.94
CA THR A 54 4.16 -18.39 5.89
C THR A 54 4.65 -19.42 4.89
N GLU A 55 4.11 -19.35 3.67
CA GLU A 55 4.46 -20.27 2.58
C GLU A 55 5.70 -19.80 1.81
N ARG A 56 5.89 -18.48 1.69
CA ARG A 56 6.96 -17.88 0.89
C ARG A 56 7.49 -16.61 1.52
N ARG A 57 8.76 -16.31 1.22
CA ARG A 57 9.42 -15.04 1.50
C ARG A 57 10.03 -14.55 0.19
N LEU A 58 9.61 -13.37 -0.24
CA LEU A 58 10.00 -12.73 -1.49
C LEU A 58 10.81 -11.46 -1.19
N PRO A 59 11.66 -11.00 -2.12
CA PRO A 59 12.30 -9.69 -1.98
C PRO A 59 11.26 -8.57 -1.82
N LEU A 60 11.57 -7.53 -1.04
CA LEU A 60 10.78 -6.31 -1.08
C LEU A 60 10.92 -5.66 -2.46
N GLY A 61 9.80 -5.36 -3.11
CA GLY A 61 9.78 -4.89 -4.47
C GLY A 61 8.45 -4.28 -4.87
N VAL A 62 8.37 -3.84 -6.12
CA VAL A 62 7.20 -3.20 -6.71
C VAL A 62 6.43 -4.23 -7.52
N PRO A 63 5.18 -4.56 -7.16
CA PRO A 63 4.38 -5.50 -7.93
C PRO A 63 3.88 -4.84 -9.22
N SER A 64 3.73 -5.62 -10.30
CA SER A 64 2.88 -5.22 -11.42
C SER A 64 1.43 -5.09 -10.96
N ARG A 65 0.62 -4.34 -11.71
CA ARG A 65 -0.80 -4.10 -11.38
C ARG A 65 -1.60 -5.40 -11.17
N ASP A 66 -1.34 -6.39 -12.00
CA ASP A 66 -1.96 -7.72 -11.94
C ASP A 66 -1.23 -8.71 -11.01
N TRP A 67 -0.11 -8.27 -10.42
CA TRP A 67 0.76 -9.07 -9.55
C TRP A 67 1.28 -10.36 -10.19
N SER A 68 1.47 -10.37 -11.51
CA SER A 68 2.22 -11.43 -12.21
C SER A 68 3.73 -11.23 -12.07
N HIS A 69 4.18 -10.03 -11.73
CA HIS A 69 5.58 -9.66 -11.54
C HIS A 69 5.80 -8.95 -10.20
N LEU A 70 6.96 -9.15 -9.60
CA LEU A 70 7.48 -8.39 -8.47
C LEU A 70 8.93 -7.99 -8.75
N TYR A 71 9.12 -6.71 -9.03
CA TYR A 71 10.40 -6.14 -9.39
C TYR A 71 11.17 -5.70 -8.14
N SER A 72 12.39 -6.18 -7.97
CA SER A 72 13.25 -5.83 -6.83
C SER A 72 14.66 -5.48 -7.31
N ILE A 73 15.31 -4.54 -6.62
CA ILE A 73 16.70 -4.17 -6.89
C ILE A 73 17.58 -4.62 -5.73
N SER A 74 18.66 -5.34 -6.04
CA SER A 74 19.71 -5.70 -5.08
C SER A 74 21.07 -5.54 -5.74
N GLY A 75 21.92 -4.69 -5.15
CA GLY A 75 23.25 -4.38 -5.69
C GLY A 75 23.17 -3.77 -7.09
N SER A 76 23.60 -4.54 -8.09
CA SER A 76 23.63 -4.16 -9.51
C SER A 76 22.64 -4.97 -10.36
N SER A 77 21.56 -5.46 -9.74
CA SER A 77 20.61 -6.37 -10.37
C SER A 77 19.18 -5.93 -10.13
N LEU A 78 18.42 -5.76 -11.21
CA LEU A 78 16.96 -5.75 -11.20
C LEU A 78 16.46 -7.16 -11.44
N THR A 79 15.69 -7.69 -10.51
CA THR A 79 15.14 -9.05 -10.56
C THR A 79 13.61 -8.98 -10.66
N ASP A 80 13.06 -9.68 -11.63
CA ASP A 80 11.63 -9.93 -11.76
C ASP A 80 11.31 -11.31 -11.16
N THR A 81 10.40 -11.34 -10.20
CA THR A 81 9.98 -12.55 -9.47
C THR A 81 8.50 -12.79 -9.68
N ASP A 82 8.12 -14.02 -10.03
CA ASP A 82 6.73 -14.48 -9.99
C ASP A 82 6.26 -14.50 -8.53
N PRO A 83 5.30 -13.65 -8.11
CA PRO A 83 4.88 -13.58 -6.71
C PRO A 83 4.14 -14.84 -6.26
N GLN A 84 3.52 -15.58 -7.19
CA GLN A 84 2.76 -16.77 -6.88
C GLN A 84 3.67 -17.96 -6.55
N THR A 85 4.76 -18.13 -7.31
CA THR A 85 5.66 -19.28 -7.16
C THR A 85 6.97 -18.96 -6.44
N GLY A 86 7.38 -17.68 -6.43
CA GLY A 86 8.71 -17.24 -5.99
C GLY A 86 9.82 -17.48 -7.01
N ALA A 87 9.49 -17.93 -8.22
CA ALA A 87 10.47 -18.15 -9.28
C ALA A 87 11.00 -16.83 -9.83
N THR A 88 12.31 -16.74 -10.07
CA THR A 88 12.88 -15.65 -10.85
C THR A 88 12.49 -15.81 -12.31
N LEU A 89 11.76 -14.83 -12.85
CA LEU A 89 11.33 -14.78 -14.23
C LEU A 89 12.41 -14.19 -15.13
N SER A 90 13.05 -13.10 -14.67
CA SER A 90 14.14 -12.46 -15.39
C SER A 90 15.10 -11.72 -14.44
N THR A 91 16.30 -11.45 -14.95
CA THR A 91 17.31 -10.66 -14.24
C THR A 91 18.00 -9.75 -15.23
N MET A 92 18.09 -8.47 -14.89
CA MET A 92 18.75 -7.44 -15.69
C MET A 92 19.86 -6.79 -14.87
N VAL A 93 21.06 -6.74 -15.44
CA VAL A 93 22.18 -6.00 -14.86
C VAL A 93 21.94 -4.50 -15.03
N ILE A 94 22.01 -3.77 -13.92
CA ILE A 94 21.95 -2.31 -13.86
C ILE A 94 23.20 -1.78 -13.13
N PRO A 95 23.59 -0.51 -13.29
CA PRO A 95 24.66 0.05 -12.48
C PRO A 95 24.35 -0.07 -10.99
N SER A 96 25.39 -0.20 -10.17
CA SER A 96 25.23 -0.19 -8.71
C SER A 96 24.74 1.17 -8.21
N GLY A 97 23.99 1.19 -7.11
CA GLY A 97 23.55 2.42 -6.44
C GLY A 97 22.16 2.90 -6.84
N TYR A 98 21.54 2.26 -7.84
CA TYR A 98 20.12 2.44 -8.13
C TYR A 98 19.25 1.74 -7.08
N GLN A 99 18.12 2.36 -6.77
CA GLN A 99 17.09 1.85 -5.88
C GLN A 99 15.71 2.09 -6.50
N LEU A 100 14.72 1.35 -6.01
CA LEU A 100 13.31 1.64 -6.32
C LEU A 100 12.86 2.84 -5.48
N PRO A 101 12.18 3.84 -6.07
CA PRO A 101 11.68 4.98 -5.31
C PRO A 101 10.70 4.55 -4.21
N PRO A 102 10.63 5.22 -3.05
CA PRO A 102 9.61 4.93 -2.05
C PRO A 102 8.22 5.39 -2.51
N ALA A 103 7.21 4.52 -2.38
CA ALA A 103 5.80 4.87 -2.61
C ALA A 103 5.08 5.33 -1.34
N THR A 104 5.54 4.82 -0.19
CA THR A 104 4.94 5.07 1.12
C THR A 104 5.98 5.56 2.12
N ILE A 105 5.51 6.21 3.19
CA ILE A 105 6.37 6.58 4.32
C ILE A 105 6.93 5.37 5.08
N SER A 106 6.29 4.20 4.96
CA SER A 106 6.75 2.94 5.56
C SER A 106 7.90 2.29 4.78
N GLY A 107 8.29 2.85 3.63
CA GLY A 107 9.39 2.35 2.80
C GLY A 107 8.98 1.25 1.82
N VAL A 108 7.68 1.00 1.62
CA VAL A 108 7.23 0.15 0.52
C VAL A 108 7.59 0.85 -0.79
N PRO A 109 8.31 0.19 -1.71
CA PRO A 109 8.76 0.82 -2.94
C PRO A 109 7.63 1.00 -3.95
N GLY A 110 7.81 1.95 -4.86
CA GLY A 110 7.02 2.22 -6.05
C GLY A 110 7.92 2.49 -7.24
N GLY A 111 7.45 3.31 -8.18
CA GLY A 111 8.18 3.62 -9.41
C GLY A 111 7.54 3.10 -10.68
N THR A 112 6.34 2.51 -10.61
CA THR A 112 5.64 2.01 -11.79
C THR A 112 4.66 3.03 -12.39
N SER A 113 4.49 3.01 -13.71
CA SER A 113 3.31 3.61 -14.34
C SER A 113 2.02 2.92 -13.87
N PRO A 114 0.86 3.60 -13.91
CA PRO A 114 -0.42 3.01 -13.53
C PRO A 114 -0.79 1.69 -14.23
N ASP A 115 -0.34 1.51 -15.48
CA ASP A 115 -0.50 0.27 -16.26
C ASP A 115 0.61 -0.77 -16.02
N GLY A 116 1.65 -0.41 -15.26
CA GLY A 116 2.79 -1.28 -14.93
C GLY A 116 3.80 -1.48 -16.06
N ARG A 117 3.65 -0.80 -17.20
CA ARG A 117 4.57 -0.92 -18.34
C ARG A 117 5.95 -0.31 -18.08
N TRP A 118 5.99 0.76 -17.30
CA TRP A 118 7.21 1.49 -17.01
C TRP A 118 7.60 1.28 -15.57
N LEU A 119 8.87 1.02 -15.33
CA LEU A 119 9.48 1.00 -14.01
C LEU A 119 10.61 2.02 -13.96
N VAL A 120 10.63 2.84 -12.92
CA VAL A 120 11.68 3.83 -12.67
C VAL A 120 12.55 3.35 -11.52
N ALA A 121 13.87 3.36 -11.74
CA ALA A 121 14.86 3.25 -10.68
C ALA A 121 15.60 4.58 -10.56
N GLU A 122 15.93 5.00 -9.33
CA GLU A 122 16.63 6.25 -9.04
C GLU A 122 17.95 6.00 -8.33
N ALA A 123 18.95 6.83 -8.60
CA ALA A 123 20.24 6.87 -7.91
C ALA A 123 20.63 8.33 -7.68
N PHE A 124 21.43 8.57 -6.64
CA PHE A 124 21.88 9.89 -6.25
C PHE A 124 23.39 9.91 -6.12
N ASP A 125 24.02 10.96 -6.62
CA ASP A 125 25.43 11.20 -6.34
C ASP A 125 25.61 11.98 -5.01
N THR A 126 26.86 12.09 -4.56
CA THR A 126 27.20 12.86 -3.35
C THR A 126 27.23 14.37 -3.57
N ALA A 127 27.25 14.83 -4.82
CA ALA A 127 27.36 16.22 -5.26
C ALA A 127 26.03 16.82 -5.73
N SER A 128 24.91 16.18 -5.35
CA SER A 128 23.53 16.59 -5.66
C SER A 128 23.03 16.34 -7.08
N GLY A 129 23.60 15.42 -7.86
CA GLY A 129 23.04 14.89 -9.10
C GLY A 129 22.06 13.74 -8.87
N THR A 130 21.05 13.67 -9.74
CA THR A 130 20.04 12.61 -9.76
C THR A 130 20.13 11.84 -11.07
N HIS A 131 20.14 10.52 -10.97
CA HIS A 131 20.17 9.62 -12.10
C HIS A 131 18.94 8.71 -12.06
N MET A 132 18.29 8.50 -13.21
CA MET A 132 17.15 7.59 -13.30
C MET A 132 17.28 6.65 -14.49
N LEU A 133 16.79 5.42 -14.30
CA LEU A 133 16.55 4.48 -15.38
C LEU A 133 15.05 4.37 -15.60
N LEU A 134 14.61 4.62 -16.84
CA LEU A 134 13.27 4.24 -17.27
C LEU A 134 13.37 2.88 -17.95
N ILE A 135 12.69 1.88 -17.36
CA ILE A 135 12.75 0.48 -17.75
C ILE A 135 11.39 0.10 -18.34
N ASP A 136 11.41 -0.47 -19.56
CA ASP A 136 10.22 -1.08 -20.15
C ASP A 136 10.11 -2.52 -19.59
N THR A 137 9.06 -2.77 -18.80
CA THR A 137 8.85 -4.05 -18.12
C THR A 137 8.51 -5.17 -19.09
N THR A 138 7.93 -4.86 -20.25
CA THR A 138 7.52 -5.85 -21.27
C THR A 138 8.71 -6.42 -22.05
N THR A 139 9.78 -5.64 -22.18
CA THR A 139 11.00 -6.06 -22.87
C THR A 139 12.16 -6.34 -21.92
N SER A 140 12.00 -6.02 -20.63
CA SER A 140 13.01 -6.09 -19.59
C SER A 140 14.30 -5.35 -19.99
N ARG A 141 14.16 -4.11 -20.46
CA ARG A 141 15.28 -3.27 -20.93
C ARG A 141 15.18 -1.85 -20.39
N VAL A 142 16.34 -1.25 -20.16
CA VAL A 142 16.46 0.20 -19.95
C VAL A 142 16.13 0.89 -21.28
N ALA A 143 15.00 1.58 -21.32
CA ALA A 143 14.57 2.37 -22.47
C ALA A 143 15.27 3.73 -22.50
N HIS A 144 15.39 4.39 -21.34
CA HIS A 144 16.05 5.70 -21.21
C HIS A 144 16.92 5.77 -19.96
N ARG A 145 18.01 6.53 -20.07
CA ARG A 145 18.83 7.00 -18.94
C ARG A 145 18.64 8.50 -18.83
N ILE A 146 18.39 8.96 -17.62
CA ILE A 146 18.06 10.36 -17.33
C ILE A 146 19.05 10.86 -16.29
N ASP A 147 19.81 11.88 -16.64
CA ASP A 147 20.82 12.50 -15.79
C ASP A 147 20.43 13.95 -15.54
N LEU A 148 20.25 14.33 -14.27
CA LEU A 148 19.79 15.64 -13.86
C LEU A 148 20.76 16.25 -12.84
N ALA A 149 21.13 17.50 -13.06
CA ALA A 149 21.84 18.30 -12.06
C ALA A 149 20.82 18.82 -11.02
N GLY A 150 20.96 18.41 -9.76
CA GLY A 150 20.06 18.78 -8.68
C GLY A 150 19.39 17.57 -8.01
N HIS A 151 18.77 17.83 -6.86
CA HIS A 151 18.07 16.82 -6.08
C HIS A 151 16.64 16.66 -6.59
N PHE A 152 16.41 15.59 -7.35
CA PHE A 152 15.09 15.19 -7.82
C PHE A 152 14.70 13.86 -7.19
N ARG A 153 13.41 13.60 -7.04
CA ARG A 153 12.87 12.29 -6.65
C ARG A 153 11.73 11.93 -7.58
N PHE A 154 11.55 10.65 -7.84
CA PHE A 154 10.42 10.19 -8.62
C PHE A 154 9.09 10.53 -7.91
N ASP A 155 8.12 11.06 -8.67
CA ASP A 155 6.73 11.22 -8.22
C ASP A 155 5.80 10.27 -8.99
N ALA A 156 5.84 10.34 -10.32
CA ALA A 156 5.01 9.53 -11.22
C ALA A 156 5.60 9.42 -12.64
N ILE A 157 5.09 8.49 -13.43
CA ILE A 157 5.35 8.35 -14.87
C ILE A 157 4.03 8.02 -15.57
N SER A 158 3.78 8.64 -16.72
CA SER A 158 2.60 8.39 -17.53
C SER A 158 2.64 7.00 -18.20
N ASN A 159 1.48 6.42 -18.51
CA ASN A 159 1.38 5.09 -19.16
C ASN A 159 2.09 5.02 -20.52
N ASP A 160 2.13 6.13 -21.26
CA ASP A 160 2.86 6.21 -22.53
C ASP A 160 4.38 6.38 -22.34
N GLY A 161 4.86 6.56 -21.11
CA GLY A 161 6.29 6.67 -20.77
C GLY A 161 6.93 7.99 -21.13
N ASN A 162 6.15 8.96 -21.64
CA ASN A 162 6.69 10.20 -22.18
C ASN A 162 6.83 11.32 -21.14
N ARG A 163 6.09 11.23 -20.02
CA ARG A 163 6.00 12.28 -19.00
C ARG A 163 6.43 11.74 -17.65
N LEU A 164 7.65 12.08 -17.24
CA LEU A 164 8.19 11.75 -15.94
C LEU A 164 8.02 12.94 -14.99
N TYR A 165 7.28 12.74 -13.91
CA TYR A 165 7.02 13.75 -12.90
C TYR A 165 7.99 13.60 -11.75
N LEU A 166 8.61 14.72 -11.36
CA LEU A 166 9.75 14.76 -10.45
C LEU A 166 9.54 15.78 -9.34
N ILE A 167 9.83 15.38 -8.11
CA ILE A 167 9.93 16.31 -6.97
C ILE A 167 11.32 16.91 -6.96
N GLN A 168 11.45 18.21 -7.24
CA GLN A 168 12.69 18.96 -7.14
C GLN A 168 12.80 19.63 -5.77
N LEU A 169 13.72 19.16 -4.92
CA LEU A 169 13.94 19.76 -3.60
C LEU A 169 14.59 21.14 -3.75
N LEU A 170 13.98 22.15 -3.12
CA LEU A 170 14.48 23.53 -3.10
C LEU A 170 15.25 23.83 -1.83
N ASN A 171 14.74 23.31 -0.71
CA ASN A 171 15.36 23.39 0.60
C ASN A 171 14.92 22.15 1.41
N GLY A 172 15.11 22.18 2.74
CA GLY A 172 14.75 21.06 3.61
C GLY A 172 13.25 20.76 3.74
N LYS A 173 12.36 21.61 3.19
CA LYS A 173 10.90 21.51 3.34
C LYS A 173 10.12 21.69 2.05
N GLU A 174 10.53 22.63 1.21
CA GLU A 174 9.82 23.03 -0.01
C GLU A 174 10.39 22.35 -1.25
N TYR A 175 9.50 22.01 -2.16
CA TYR A 175 9.85 21.42 -3.44
C TYR A 175 8.90 21.84 -4.56
N TYR A 176 9.40 21.82 -5.80
CA TYR A 176 8.56 21.90 -7.00
C TYR A 176 8.20 20.51 -7.50
N VAL A 177 7.04 20.38 -8.13
CA VAL A 177 6.78 19.24 -9.03
C VAL A 177 7.15 19.69 -10.44
N ARG A 178 8.08 18.98 -11.07
CA ARG A 178 8.61 19.24 -12.41
C ARG A 178 8.17 18.15 -13.36
N LEU A 179 7.96 18.53 -14.62
CA LEU A 179 7.75 17.58 -15.71
C LEU A 179 9.05 17.45 -16.51
N TYR A 180 9.49 16.20 -16.69
CA TYR A 180 10.56 15.82 -17.61
C TYR A 180 9.92 15.13 -18.81
N ASP A 181 10.15 15.69 -20.00
CA ASP A 181 9.74 15.14 -21.27
C ASP A 181 10.80 14.12 -21.72
N VAL A 182 10.42 12.84 -21.71
CA VAL A 182 11.32 11.72 -22.00
C VAL A 182 11.73 11.67 -23.47
N GLN A 183 10.88 12.15 -24.38
CA GLN A 183 11.15 12.11 -25.81
C GLN A 183 12.20 13.14 -26.21
N THR A 184 12.08 14.35 -25.65
CA THR A 184 13.01 15.47 -25.91
C THR A 184 14.21 15.44 -24.97
N GLY A 185 14.14 14.69 -23.87
CA GLY A 185 15.26 14.45 -22.96
C GLY A 185 15.55 15.60 -22.02
N GLY A 186 14.52 16.34 -21.57
CA GLY A 186 14.71 17.54 -20.76
C GLY A 186 13.55 17.88 -19.83
N LEU A 187 13.85 18.68 -18.80
CA LEU A 187 12.84 19.33 -17.99
C LEU A 187 12.09 20.36 -18.82
N THR A 188 10.76 20.39 -18.71
CA THR A 188 9.99 21.49 -19.26
C THR A 188 10.27 22.79 -18.50
N ASP A 189 10.15 23.92 -19.18
CA ASP A 189 10.31 25.25 -18.57
C ASP A 189 9.30 25.50 -17.44
N ASN A 190 8.09 24.96 -17.61
CA ASN A 190 7.02 25.09 -16.64
C ASN A 190 7.19 24.09 -15.49
N ILE A 191 6.80 24.54 -14.29
CA ILE A 191 6.52 23.67 -13.16
C ILE A 191 5.07 23.20 -13.23
N VAL A 192 4.76 22.09 -12.56
CA VAL A 192 3.39 21.67 -12.31
C VAL A 192 2.84 22.57 -11.21
N VAL A 193 1.88 23.43 -11.57
CA VAL A 193 1.27 24.42 -10.67
C VAL A 193 -0.04 23.87 -10.12
N ASP A 194 -0.31 24.16 -8.84
CA ASP A 194 -1.64 23.89 -8.27
C ASP A 194 -2.69 24.80 -8.93
N LYS A 195 -3.66 24.19 -9.59
CA LYS A 195 -4.75 24.93 -10.24
C LYS A 195 -5.82 25.43 -9.27
N SER A 196 -5.85 25.00 -8.00
CA SER A 196 -6.78 25.56 -7.02
C SER A 196 -6.38 26.94 -6.51
N ASN A 197 -5.10 27.16 -6.20
CA ASN A 197 -4.65 28.40 -5.54
C ASN A 197 -3.48 29.11 -6.27
N GLY A 198 -2.88 28.49 -7.29
CA GLY A 198 -1.75 29.03 -8.03
C GLY A 198 -0.39 28.89 -7.34
N GLU A 199 -0.33 28.18 -6.21
CA GLU A 199 0.93 27.88 -5.52
C GLU A 199 1.85 27.02 -6.38
N GLN A 200 3.13 27.36 -6.30
CA GLN A 200 4.17 26.80 -7.15
C GLN A 200 4.98 25.73 -6.43
N SER A 201 5.24 25.91 -5.14
CA SER A 201 5.92 24.96 -4.28
C SER A 201 4.94 24.18 -3.43
N MET A 202 5.32 22.95 -3.11
CA MET A 202 4.64 22.08 -2.17
C MET A 202 5.53 21.85 -0.95
N THR A 203 4.89 21.49 0.16
CA THR A 203 5.54 21.04 1.38
C THR A 203 4.87 19.77 1.88
N GLY A 204 5.61 18.97 2.65
CA GLY A 204 5.09 17.77 3.29
C GLY A 204 5.75 16.49 2.81
N VAL A 205 5.26 15.36 3.31
CA VAL A 205 5.76 14.03 3.00
C VAL A 205 4.62 13.15 2.48
N ARG A 206 4.91 12.38 1.43
CA ARG A 206 3.95 11.44 0.85
C ARG A 206 3.75 10.26 1.80
N LEU A 207 2.50 9.98 2.14
CA LEU A 207 2.11 8.82 2.95
C LEU A 207 1.77 7.61 2.08
N SER A 208 1.00 7.84 1.01
CA SER A 208 0.50 6.80 0.10
C SER A 208 0.01 7.42 -1.22
N GLY A 209 -0.42 6.59 -2.17
CA GLY A 209 -1.15 7.05 -3.34
C GLY A 209 -1.94 5.95 -4.04
N VAL A 210 -2.91 6.37 -4.86
CA VAL A 210 -3.78 5.51 -5.68
C VAL A 210 -3.95 6.14 -7.06
N ALA A 211 -3.73 5.34 -8.11
CA ALA A 211 -3.97 5.77 -9.48
C ALA A 211 -5.43 5.54 -9.88
N SER A 212 -5.98 6.39 -10.75
CA SER A 212 -7.28 6.14 -11.36
C SER A 212 -7.28 4.87 -12.21
N PRO A 213 -8.43 4.19 -12.40
CA PRO A 213 -8.46 2.94 -13.15
C PRO A 213 -8.00 3.07 -14.60
N ASP A 214 -8.22 4.23 -15.21
CA ASP A 214 -7.78 4.59 -16.56
C ASP A 214 -6.30 5.04 -16.62
N GLY A 215 -5.66 5.28 -15.47
CA GLY A 215 -4.27 5.67 -15.36
C GLY A 215 -3.95 7.11 -15.78
N HIS A 216 -4.96 7.97 -15.92
CA HIS A 216 -4.78 9.38 -16.26
C HIS A 216 -4.51 10.27 -15.03
N TRP A 217 -4.74 9.75 -13.82
CA TRP A 217 -4.56 10.48 -12.57
C TRP A 217 -3.83 9.66 -11.52
N LEU A 218 -2.99 10.33 -10.74
CA LEU A 218 -2.43 9.82 -9.49
C LEU A 218 -2.88 10.70 -8.33
N PHE A 219 -3.56 10.09 -7.35
CA PHE A 219 -3.94 10.75 -6.10
C PHE A 219 -2.97 10.33 -5.01
N SER A 220 -2.24 11.27 -4.44
CA SER A 220 -1.24 11.01 -3.40
C SER A 220 -1.58 11.76 -2.12
N MET A 221 -1.52 11.08 -0.98
CA MET A 221 -1.77 11.68 0.33
C MET A 221 -0.49 12.30 0.85
N TYR A 222 -0.54 13.57 1.20
CA TYR A 222 0.57 14.30 1.81
C TYR A 222 0.18 14.83 3.18
N VAL A 223 1.12 14.75 4.12
CA VAL A 223 1.01 15.39 5.44
C VAL A 223 2.10 16.42 5.62
N ARG A 224 1.76 17.57 6.20
CA ARG A 224 2.69 18.67 6.47
C ARG A 224 3.18 18.63 7.93
N GLU A 225 4.35 19.20 8.16
CA GLU A 225 4.96 19.35 9.49
C GLU A 225 4.09 20.24 10.39
N ASP A 226 3.82 21.45 9.90
CA ASP A 226 2.99 22.48 10.51
C ASP A 226 2.01 23.00 9.45
N GLY A 227 0.79 22.44 9.41
CA GLY A 227 -0.23 22.75 8.42
C GLY A 227 -1.15 21.57 8.09
N GLY A 228 -2.29 21.86 7.47
CA GLY A 228 -3.25 20.83 7.07
C GLY A 228 -2.67 19.84 6.06
N PRO A 229 -3.04 18.55 6.11
CA PRO A 229 -2.72 17.58 5.08
C PRO A 229 -3.49 17.89 3.79
N PHE A 230 -3.13 17.24 2.69
CA PHE A 230 -3.81 17.42 1.42
C PHE A 230 -3.70 16.19 0.53
N VAL A 231 -4.62 16.06 -0.42
CA VAL A 231 -4.49 15.11 -1.53
C VAL A 231 -3.93 15.83 -2.74
N HIS A 232 -2.76 15.41 -3.20
CA HIS A 232 -2.21 15.84 -4.48
C HIS A 232 -2.85 15.01 -5.59
N ALA A 233 -3.78 15.60 -6.33
CA ALA A 233 -4.35 15.01 -7.54
C ALA A 233 -3.52 15.46 -8.73
N LEU A 234 -2.62 14.60 -9.20
CA LEU A 234 -1.73 14.85 -10.32
C LEU A 234 -2.32 14.30 -11.62
N SER A 235 -2.46 15.15 -12.64
CA SER A 235 -2.76 14.68 -13.99
C SER A 235 -1.52 14.05 -14.61
N LEU A 236 -1.65 12.84 -15.12
CA LEU A 236 -0.60 12.14 -15.88
C LEU A 236 -0.70 12.44 -17.38
N ASP A 237 -1.63 13.31 -17.78
CA ASP A 237 -1.82 13.77 -19.15
C ASP A 237 -1.18 15.14 -19.45
N GLY A 238 -0.76 15.86 -18.42
CA GLY A 238 -0.18 17.19 -18.61
C GLY A 238 0.45 17.76 -17.35
N PRO A 239 1.01 18.99 -17.44
CA PRO A 239 1.76 19.60 -16.35
C PRO A 239 0.82 20.35 -15.38
N PHE A 240 -0.18 19.68 -14.82
CA PHE A 240 -1.07 20.30 -13.83
C PHE A 240 -1.53 19.33 -12.74
N ALA A 241 -1.84 19.89 -11.58
CA ALA A 241 -2.36 19.17 -10.44
C ALA A 241 -3.37 20.03 -9.67
N PHE A 242 -4.06 19.39 -8.73
CA PHE A 242 -4.87 20.04 -7.71
C PHE A 242 -4.39 19.60 -6.33
N CYS A 243 -4.10 20.56 -5.45
CA CYS A 243 -3.82 20.31 -4.04
C CYS A 243 -5.12 20.47 -3.25
N LEU A 244 -5.75 19.33 -2.95
CA LEU A 244 -7.02 19.29 -2.24
C LEU A 244 -6.76 19.32 -0.73
N ASP A 245 -6.73 20.52 -0.15
CA ASP A 245 -6.50 20.70 1.29
C ASP A 245 -7.56 20.01 2.15
N LEU A 246 -7.10 19.43 3.25
CA LEU A 246 -7.91 18.73 4.25
C LEU A 246 -7.75 19.39 5.63
N PRO A 247 -8.73 19.27 6.52
CA PRO A 247 -8.61 19.80 7.88
C PRO A 247 -7.48 19.09 8.66
N GLY A 248 -6.65 19.87 9.33
CA GLY A 248 -5.56 19.40 10.18
C GLY A 248 -4.56 20.50 10.49
N HIS A 249 -3.62 20.23 11.39
CA HIS A 249 -2.61 21.21 11.82
C HIS A 249 -1.16 20.70 11.66
N GLY A 250 -0.99 19.46 11.20
CA GLY A 250 0.32 18.89 10.88
C GLY A 250 0.88 18.03 11.99
N TYR A 251 1.82 17.17 11.61
CA TYR A 251 2.28 16.07 12.47
C TYR A 251 3.18 16.47 13.63
N LEU A 252 3.66 17.73 13.70
CA LEU A 252 4.32 18.21 14.91
C LEU A 252 3.35 18.47 16.05
N SER A 253 2.15 18.95 15.71
CA SER A 253 1.09 19.22 16.69
C SER A 253 0.35 17.95 17.11
N ASP A 254 0.11 17.04 16.15
CA ASP A 254 -0.59 15.77 16.38
C ASP A 254 0.05 14.65 15.54
N PRO A 255 0.81 13.72 16.16
CA PRO A 255 1.41 12.60 15.44
C PRO A 255 0.41 11.70 14.71
N ALA A 256 -0.87 11.72 15.09
CA ALA A 256 -1.95 11.00 14.40
C ALA A 256 -2.18 11.49 12.96
N GLU A 257 -1.70 12.69 12.62
CA GLU A 257 -1.74 13.21 11.24
C GLU A 257 -0.89 12.37 10.27
N LYS A 258 -0.04 11.45 10.74
CA LYS A 258 0.65 10.49 9.84
C LYS A 258 -0.21 9.28 9.46
N GLN A 259 -1.40 9.12 10.05
CA GLN A 259 -2.29 7.99 9.83
C GLN A 259 -3.33 8.20 8.72
N TRP A 260 -3.17 9.23 7.87
CA TRP A 260 -4.02 9.36 6.69
C TRP A 260 -3.79 8.22 5.70
N SER A 261 -4.89 7.74 5.12
CA SER A 261 -4.92 6.73 4.08
C SER A 261 -5.82 7.18 2.93
N LEU A 262 -5.62 6.58 1.75
CA LEU A 262 -6.46 6.78 0.57
C LEU A 262 -7.07 5.47 0.13
N VAL A 263 -8.34 5.53 -0.25
CA VAL A 263 -9.02 4.43 -0.93
C VAL A 263 -9.89 4.97 -2.06
N MET A 264 -9.91 4.27 -3.18
CA MET A 264 -10.73 4.61 -4.34
C MET A 264 -11.80 3.55 -4.54
N ASN A 265 -13.01 3.97 -4.92
CA ASN A 265 -14.05 3.02 -5.31
C ASN A 265 -13.71 2.37 -6.67
N ARG A 266 -14.25 1.17 -6.92
CA ARG A 266 -13.85 0.35 -8.08
C ARG A 266 -14.11 1.00 -9.43
N ASN A 267 -15.15 1.83 -9.54
CA ASN A 267 -15.49 2.53 -10.77
C ASN A 267 -14.68 3.83 -10.98
N GLY A 268 -13.82 4.22 -10.03
CA GLY A 268 -12.97 5.39 -10.16
C GLY A 268 -13.72 6.71 -10.19
N THR A 269 -14.85 6.82 -9.48
CA THR A 269 -15.62 8.08 -9.39
C THR A 269 -15.47 8.80 -8.07
N ARG A 270 -14.95 8.12 -7.04
CA ARG A 270 -14.75 8.66 -5.70
C ARG A 270 -13.41 8.19 -5.12
N VAL A 271 -12.73 9.12 -4.48
CA VAL A 271 -11.60 8.86 -3.59
C VAL A 271 -12.00 9.29 -2.19
N TYR A 272 -11.64 8.49 -1.19
CA TYR A 272 -11.80 8.83 0.22
C TYR A 272 -10.43 9.03 0.85
N ALA A 273 -10.22 10.22 1.40
CA ALA A 273 -9.12 10.52 2.29
C ALA A 273 -9.58 10.31 3.73
N VAL A 274 -8.90 9.41 4.44
CA VAL A 274 -9.39 8.91 5.73
C VAL A 274 -8.28 8.95 6.77
N ASN A 275 -8.55 9.61 7.88
CA ASN A 275 -7.77 9.50 9.11
C ASN A 275 -8.72 9.13 10.25
N GLY A 276 -8.92 7.82 10.45
CA GLY A 276 -9.79 7.32 11.50
C GLY A 276 -9.26 7.59 12.91
N ALA A 277 -7.98 7.92 13.06
CA ALA A 277 -7.37 8.31 14.33
C ALA A 277 -7.77 9.73 14.76
N THR A 278 -7.84 10.68 13.82
CA THR A 278 -8.40 12.04 14.07
C THR A 278 -9.90 12.13 13.79
N GLY A 279 -10.50 11.01 13.33
CA GLY A 279 -11.90 10.88 12.98
C GLY A 279 -12.30 11.58 11.69
N THR A 280 -11.34 12.01 10.87
CA THR A 280 -11.63 12.78 9.64
C THR A 280 -11.86 11.86 8.46
N ILE A 281 -12.93 12.10 7.71
CA ILE A 281 -13.18 11.48 6.40
C ILE A 281 -13.53 12.58 5.41
N ALA A 282 -12.80 12.64 4.32
CA ALA A 282 -13.10 13.51 3.18
C ALA A 282 -13.43 12.66 1.95
N GLU A 283 -14.57 12.92 1.35
CA GLU A 283 -14.97 12.42 0.04
C GLU A 283 -14.51 13.38 -1.04
N ILE A 284 -13.87 12.83 -2.08
CA ILE A 284 -13.40 13.55 -3.25
C ILE A 284 -14.14 13.01 -4.47
N ASP A 285 -14.84 13.89 -5.17
CA ASP A 285 -15.43 13.57 -6.46
C ASP A 285 -14.37 13.70 -7.55
N ILE A 286 -14.20 12.62 -8.32
CA ILE A 286 -13.25 12.53 -9.44
C ILE A 286 -13.96 12.18 -10.76
N SER A 287 -15.29 12.26 -10.79
CA SER A 287 -16.08 12.03 -12.00
C SER A 287 -15.86 13.09 -13.08
N ASN A 288 -15.54 14.33 -12.67
CA ASN A 288 -15.01 15.34 -13.57
C ASN A 288 -13.49 15.32 -13.51
N GLN A 289 -12.88 14.68 -14.52
CA GLN A 289 -11.43 14.55 -14.62
C GLN A 289 -10.69 15.89 -14.71
N TYR A 290 -11.35 17.01 -14.99
CA TYR A 290 -10.70 18.32 -15.03
C TYR A 290 -10.81 19.11 -13.73
N GLN A 291 -11.58 18.62 -12.76
CA GLN A 291 -11.82 19.31 -11.51
C GLN A 291 -12.12 18.31 -10.36
N PRO A 292 -11.14 17.47 -9.96
CA PRO A 292 -11.20 16.76 -8.70
C PRO A 292 -11.49 17.73 -7.56
N GLN A 293 -12.42 17.40 -6.67
CA GLN A 293 -12.79 18.31 -5.58
C GLN A 293 -13.29 17.57 -4.35
N VAL A 294 -12.97 18.10 -3.17
CA VAL A 294 -13.55 17.64 -1.91
C VAL A 294 -15.02 18.05 -1.89
N THR A 295 -15.93 17.08 -1.92
CA THR A 295 -17.38 17.32 -1.90
C THR A 295 -17.95 17.29 -0.49
N ARG A 296 -17.30 16.55 0.41
CA ARG A 296 -17.78 16.36 1.77
C ARG A 296 -16.64 16.04 2.72
N THR A 297 -16.64 16.70 3.88
CA THR A 297 -15.76 16.32 4.99
C THR A 297 -16.58 16.15 6.25
N VAL A 298 -16.41 15.02 6.94
CA VAL A 298 -17.10 14.73 8.20
C VAL A 298 -16.11 14.35 9.29
N LYS A 299 -16.58 14.46 10.53
CA LYS A 299 -15.93 13.89 11.70
C LYS A 299 -16.76 12.71 12.20
N ILE A 300 -16.14 11.54 12.28
CA ILE A 300 -16.68 10.38 12.99
C ILE A 300 -16.13 10.34 14.41
N ALA A 301 -16.87 9.73 15.33
CA ALA A 301 -16.38 9.51 16.68
C ALA A 301 -15.08 8.68 16.63
N THR A 302 -14.06 9.10 17.36
CA THR A 302 -12.83 8.34 17.54
C THR A 302 -12.95 7.47 18.80
N ALA A 303 -12.23 6.36 18.84
CA ALA A 303 -12.09 5.53 20.03
C ALA A 303 -10.59 5.37 20.32
N GLY A 304 -10.21 5.56 21.59
CA GLY A 304 -8.80 5.54 22.02
C GLY A 304 -8.03 6.82 21.72
N SER A 305 -6.88 6.98 22.37
CA SER A 305 -5.91 8.03 22.06
C SER A 305 -5.10 7.62 20.84
N ALA A 306 -5.11 8.42 19.79
CA ALA A 306 -4.27 8.18 18.63
C ALA A 306 -2.80 8.48 18.94
N GLY A 307 -1.92 7.57 18.54
CA GLY A 307 -0.47 7.75 18.58
C GLY A 307 0.11 7.98 17.17
N ALA A 308 1.44 8.00 17.07
CA ALA A 308 2.11 7.89 15.78
C ALA A 308 1.87 6.49 15.19
N GLY A 309 1.73 6.39 13.87
CA GLY A 309 1.55 5.11 13.20
C GLY A 309 1.20 5.28 11.72
N SER A 310 0.79 4.18 11.10
CA SER A 310 0.19 4.15 9.76
C SER A 310 -1.30 3.87 9.87
N GLY A 311 -2.09 4.51 9.01
CA GLY A 311 -3.50 4.18 8.87
C GLY A 311 -3.71 3.13 7.77
N GLY A 312 -4.90 2.56 7.76
CA GLY A 312 -5.34 1.66 6.69
C GLY A 312 -6.84 1.81 6.49
N SER A 313 -7.26 1.82 5.22
CA SER A 313 -8.66 1.85 4.82
C SER A 313 -8.92 0.94 3.64
N VAL A 314 -10.10 0.33 3.61
CA VAL A 314 -10.61 -0.43 2.46
C VAL A 314 -12.04 -0.02 2.16
N ILE A 315 -12.50 -0.24 0.94
CA ILE A 315 -13.88 0.01 0.54
C ILE A 315 -14.50 -1.27 -0.05
N SER A 316 -15.77 -1.51 0.23
CA SER A 316 -16.54 -2.62 -0.33
C SER A 316 -16.60 -2.53 -1.86
N LEU A 317 -16.80 -3.68 -2.51
CA LEU A 317 -16.83 -3.76 -3.98
C LEU A 317 -17.94 -2.91 -4.62
N ASP A 318 -19.05 -2.71 -3.91
CA ASP A 318 -20.16 -1.85 -4.33
C ASP A 318 -19.98 -0.39 -3.93
N GLY A 319 -18.88 -0.04 -3.24
CA GLY A 319 -18.55 1.30 -2.82
C GLY A 319 -19.38 1.85 -1.66
N LYS A 320 -20.24 1.03 -1.03
CA LYS A 320 -21.20 1.48 0.00
C LYS A 320 -20.64 1.49 1.42
N THR A 321 -19.55 0.77 1.65
CA THR A 321 -19.00 0.59 2.99
C THR A 321 -17.49 0.80 2.97
N LEU A 322 -17.05 1.83 3.68
CA LEU A 322 -15.66 2.09 3.99
C LEU A 322 -15.33 1.45 5.35
N VAL A 323 -14.18 0.81 5.48
CA VAL A 323 -13.67 0.36 6.78
C VAL A 323 -12.30 0.99 6.98
N THR A 324 -12.08 1.60 8.15
CA THR A 324 -10.82 2.27 8.48
C THR A 324 -10.32 1.87 9.86
N ALA A 325 -9.00 1.81 10.00
CA ALA A 325 -8.32 1.82 11.28
C ALA A 325 -8.57 3.15 12.00
N THR A 326 -8.64 3.09 13.33
CA THR A 326 -8.78 4.24 14.22
C THR A 326 -7.70 4.18 15.30
N GLY A 327 -7.67 5.15 16.22
CA GLY A 327 -6.72 5.12 17.35
C GLY A 327 -6.80 3.83 18.19
N SER A 328 -7.95 3.14 18.17
CA SER A 328 -8.13 1.80 18.74
C SER A 328 -9.20 1.02 17.97
N GLY A 329 -8.76 -0.03 17.28
CA GLY A 329 -9.59 -0.90 16.45
C GLY A 329 -9.99 -0.28 15.12
N ILE A 330 -11.04 -0.86 14.54
CA ILE A 330 -11.53 -0.53 13.20
C ILE A 330 -13.02 -0.20 13.23
N VAL A 331 -13.47 0.61 12.26
CA VAL A 331 -14.85 1.07 12.17
C VAL A 331 -15.37 1.00 10.74
N TRP A 332 -16.63 0.55 10.60
CA TRP A 332 -17.37 0.54 9.34
C TRP A 332 -18.10 1.86 9.18
N VAL A 333 -18.08 2.41 7.98
CA VAL A 333 -18.64 3.72 7.64
C VAL A 333 -19.49 3.56 6.39
N ASP A 334 -20.77 3.97 6.47
CA ASP A 334 -21.65 4.08 5.31
C ASP A 334 -21.18 5.23 4.41
N THR A 335 -20.93 4.98 3.13
CA THR A 335 -20.37 6.02 2.25
C THR A 335 -21.42 7.04 1.79
N ALA A 336 -22.71 6.71 1.82
CA ALA A 336 -23.76 7.65 1.43
C ALA A 336 -23.89 8.83 2.42
N HIS A 337 -23.68 8.57 3.72
CA HIS A 337 -23.80 9.58 4.77
C HIS A 337 -22.51 9.86 5.53
N LEU A 338 -21.45 9.08 5.27
CA LEU A 338 -20.20 9.05 6.05
C LEU A 338 -20.45 8.85 7.55
N THR A 339 -21.40 7.98 7.88
CA THR A 339 -21.77 7.66 9.27
C THR A 339 -21.07 6.40 9.75
N ALA A 340 -20.40 6.50 10.89
CA ALA A 340 -19.78 5.36 11.55
C ALA A 340 -20.83 4.43 12.15
N GLY A 341 -20.63 3.12 11.98
CA GLY A 341 -21.47 2.06 12.49
C GLY A 341 -20.67 1.07 13.34
N THR A 342 -20.67 -0.19 12.93
CA THR A 342 -20.01 -1.30 13.63
C THR A 342 -18.54 -1.02 13.91
N ARG A 343 -18.07 -1.49 15.08
CA ARG A 343 -16.66 -1.45 15.49
C ARG A 343 -16.19 -2.84 15.89
N SER A 344 -14.94 -3.14 15.59
CA SER A 344 -14.30 -4.40 15.95
C SER A 344 -12.84 -4.18 16.32
N LEU A 345 -12.21 -5.19 16.93
CA LEU A 345 -10.80 -5.16 17.32
C LEU A 345 -10.44 -3.94 18.19
N THR A 346 -11.34 -3.51 19.07
CA THR A 346 -11.12 -2.31 19.90
C THR A 346 -9.92 -2.41 20.84
N ASP A 347 -9.35 -3.62 20.99
CA ASP A 347 -8.13 -3.95 21.71
C ASP A 347 -6.84 -3.89 20.85
N TRP A 348 -6.95 -3.59 19.55
CA TRP A 348 -5.83 -3.57 18.60
C TRP A 348 -5.51 -2.13 18.14
N HIS A 349 -4.22 -1.86 17.96
CA HIS A 349 -3.80 -0.78 17.05
C HIS A 349 -3.52 -1.43 15.69
N VAL A 350 -4.27 -1.00 14.67
CA VAL A 350 -4.27 -1.62 13.35
C VAL A 350 -3.45 -0.75 12.40
N SER A 351 -2.36 -1.30 11.87
CA SER A 351 -1.43 -0.61 10.95
C SER A 351 -1.84 -0.74 9.49
N SER A 352 -2.57 -1.80 9.13
CA SER A 352 -2.94 -2.07 7.74
C SER A 352 -4.25 -2.87 7.64
N LEU A 353 -4.97 -2.66 6.53
CA LEU A 353 -6.20 -3.36 6.19
C LEU A 353 -6.13 -3.86 4.74
N GLY A 354 -6.71 -5.03 4.49
CA GLY A 354 -6.84 -5.60 3.14
C GLY A 354 -8.15 -6.36 2.99
N LEU A 355 -8.84 -6.16 1.87
CA LEU A 355 -10.09 -6.86 1.55
C LEU A 355 -9.80 -7.92 0.50
N ASN A 356 -10.31 -9.13 0.69
CA ASN A 356 -10.14 -10.17 -0.32
C ASN A 356 -10.88 -9.83 -1.63
N PRO A 357 -10.48 -10.40 -2.78
CA PRO A 357 -11.06 -10.04 -4.07
C PRO A 357 -12.57 -10.29 -4.17
N ALA A 358 -13.10 -11.22 -3.37
CA ALA A 358 -14.53 -11.51 -3.28
C ALA A 358 -15.32 -10.49 -2.45
N GLY A 359 -14.65 -9.62 -1.70
CA GLY A 359 -15.27 -8.59 -0.86
C GLY A 359 -15.92 -9.13 0.42
N ARG A 360 -15.56 -10.35 0.85
CA ARG A 360 -16.22 -11.07 1.96
C ARG A 360 -15.41 -11.06 3.24
N THR A 361 -14.09 -11.14 3.12
CA THR A 361 -13.17 -11.24 4.26
C THR A 361 -12.24 -10.04 4.26
N LEU A 362 -12.30 -9.30 5.36
CA LEU A 362 -11.38 -8.23 5.71
C LEU A 362 -10.25 -8.82 6.56
N TYR A 363 -9.02 -8.45 6.25
CA TYR A 363 -7.84 -8.74 7.04
C TYR A 363 -7.35 -7.46 7.70
N ALA A 364 -7.09 -7.53 9.00
CA ALA A 364 -6.48 -6.44 9.75
C ALA A 364 -5.14 -6.88 10.32
N VAL A 365 -4.12 -6.06 10.10
CA VAL A 365 -2.77 -6.26 10.64
C VAL A 365 -2.59 -5.35 11.84
N ARG A 366 -2.26 -5.94 12.98
CA ARG A 366 -1.86 -5.22 14.19
C ARG A 366 -0.43 -4.74 14.05
N ASP A 367 -0.06 -3.64 14.69
CA ASP A 367 1.34 -3.15 14.75
C ASP A 367 2.36 -4.22 15.19
N SER A 368 1.94 -5.22 15.97
CA SER A 368 2.83 -6.30 16.42
C SER A 368 3.06 -7.39 15.37
N GLY A 369 2.37 -7.36 14.23
CA GLY A 369 2.37 -8.40 13.19
C GLY A 369 1.23 -9.42 13.29
N ALA A 370 0.42 -9.40 14.35
CA ALA A 370 -0.74 -10.29 14.47
C ALA A 370 -1.82 -9.90 13.44
N ILE A 371 -2.50 -10.90 12.86
CA ILE A 371 -3.51 -10.73 11.81
C ILE A 371 -4.87 -11.23 12.30
N ALA A 372 -5.92 -10.49 11.98
CA ALA A 372 -7.32 -10.88 12.24
C ALA A 372 -8.09 -11.02 10.93
N GLU A 373 -8.94 -12.05 10.85
CA GLU A 373 -9.92 -12.24 9.79
C GLU A 373 -11.29 -11.78 10.26
N ILE A 374 -11.92 -10.89 9.50
CA ILE A 374 -13.20 -10.30 9.85
C ILE A 374 -14.19 -10.47 8.71
N ALA A 375 -15.40 -10.93 9.03
CA ALA A 375 -16.50 -10.94 8.07
C ALA A 375 -16.90 -9.50 7.71
N MET A 376 -16.71 -9.12 6.44
CA MET A 376 -16.95 -7.76 5.96
C MET A 376 -18.39 -7.29 6.20
N SER A 377 -19.35 -8.20 6.17
CA SER A 377 -20.79 -7.92 6.31
C SER A 377 -21.24 -7.64 7.75
N SER A 378 -20.57 -8.21 8.76
CA SER A 378 -21.01 -8.13 10.16
C SER A 378 -20.00 -7.47 11.09
N GLY A 379 -18.73 -7.37 10.69
CA GLY A 379 -17.63 -6.98 11.58
C GLY A 379 -17.21 -8.10 12.54
N GLU A 380 -17.78 -9.30 12.43
CA GLU A 380 -17.44 -10.43 13.30
C GLU A 380 -16.00 -10.90 13.04
N VAL A 381 -15.19 -10.96 14.09
CA VAL A 381 -13.83 -11.50 14.03
C VAL A 381 -13.91 -13.02 14.03
N THR A 382 -13.56 -13.62 12.89
CA THR A 382 -13.65 -15.06 12.64
C THR A 382 -12.37 -15.81 13.01
N ALA A 383 -11.21 -15.15 12.93
CA ALA A 383 -9.93 -15.69 13.35
C ALA A 383 -8.97 -14.59 13.81
N LYS A 384 -8.01 -14.96 14.67
CA LYS A 384 -6.82 -14.18 15.01
C LYS A 384 -5.62 -15.12 15.01
N PHE A 385 -4.51 -14.73 14.40
CA PHE A 385 -3.28 -15.50 14.37
C PHE A 385 -2.07 -14.56 14.31
N ASP A 386 -0.88 -15.11 14.54
CA ASP A 386 0.38 -14.36 14.47
C ASP A 386 1.39 -15.19 13.67
N PRO A 387 1.80 -14.72 12.48
CA PRO A 387 2.79 -15.42 11.66
C PRO A 387 4.22 -15.23 12.18
N ALA A 388 4.45 -14.29 13.12
CA ALA A 388 5.74 -13.98 13.73
C ALA A 388 6.86 -13.62 12.72
N GLU A 389 6.52 -12.89 11.64
CA GLU A 389 7.43 -12.58 10.53
C GLU A 389 8.26 -11.30 10.69
N GLY A 390 7.92 -10.45 11.66
CA GLY A 390 8.64 -9.19 11.91
C GLY A 390 7.70 -8.01 12.14
N GLN A 391 8.23 -6.80 12.00
CA GLN A 391 7.44 -5.57 12.14
C GLN A 391 6.71 -5.27 10.83
N PRO A 392 5.38 -5.17 10.80
CA PRO A 392 4.62 -4.95 9.59
C PRO A 392 4.87 -3.56 9.00
N LEU A 393 5.01 -3.49 7.67
CA LEU A 393 5.13 -2.25 6.91
C LEU A 393 3.85 -1.95 6.12
N ALA A 394 3.24 -2.98 5.53
CA ALA A 394 1.95 -2.93 4.84
C ALA A 394 1.45 -4.33 4.48
N LEU A 395 0.14 -4.55 4.56
CA LEU A 395 -0.51 -5.63 3.81
C LEU A 395 -0.69 -5.16 2.36
N MET A 396 0.20 -5.60 1.47
CA MET A 396 0.28 -5.11 0.10
C MET A 396 -0.83 -5.68 -0.80
N ARG A 397 -1.26 -6.93 -0.54
CA ARG A 397 -2.34 -7.59 -1.29
C ARG A 397 -2.96 -8.73 -0.50
N VAL A 398 -4.25 -8.94 -0.72
CA VAL A 398 -4.95 -10.19 -0.44
C VAL A 398 -5.33 -10.82 -1.77
N ALA A 399 -4.90 -12.06 -2.02
CA ALA A 399 -5.23 -12.80 -3.23
C ALA A 399 -6.10 -14.00 -2.90
N ALA A 400 -7.13 -14.23 -3.71
CA ALA A 400 -7.80 -15.52 -3.73
C ALA A 400 -6.88 -16.53 -4.43
N THR A 401 -6.93 -17.74 -3.92
CA THR A 401 -6.28 -18.96 -4.41
C THR A 401 -7.07 -19.71 -5.47
#